data_AF-A0AA97NLS1-F1
#
_entry.id   AF-A0AA97NLS1-F1
#
_cell.length_a   1.000
_cell.length_b   1.000
_cell.length_c   1.000
_cell.angle_alpha   90.00
_cell.angle_beta   90.00
_cell.angle_gamma   90.00
#
_symmetry.space_group_name_H-M   'P 1'
#
loop_
_entity.id
_entity.type
_entity.pdbx_description
1 polymer ?
#
loop_
_entity_poly.entity_id
_entity_poly.type
_entity_poly.pdbx_seq_one_letter_code
_entity_poly.pdbx_strand_id
1 'polypeptide(L)'
;MYIAGNEIGAATGKNKKQAVANCYLESVAYIESTDASLWKTFNLLHKPGMSINKAPHVTFAMSDELDDSVQNIYDTMIRSKIYAKRPRTAAVVPGEDPNAASTDANDELAKKRQMRQQRARRFNQQFGATEDSLQRKSEQLELALGNYYSDDAMAKMRDQRQSLPVSQKQSDVLVKVELNQVTICMAATGSGKTTQIPQILFDDYILQGKGAKCNIICTQPRRIAAISVAERVAKERGERLGQTVGYQVRFEAKPPQPNGSITFCTTGVFLRRLQSALGDAESSNTFLDSITHVVIDEVHERDVETDLLLVVIKRLLAERRRLGRREIKVVLMSATIDPTLFQSYFANESGVPAPVVEIPGRSFPVQKHYLEETVRNLESLRLTPQMGGWVWGEKNVREYLEREIHQRGGSVSRSNNSNHNSGSRGYGHAAIQAQGADEPVDPMADQVDDLEIPYPLVALIIAYVLSISDDGHVLVFLPGWDEIKAVNLLLTDT
;
A
#
# COMPACT_ATOMS: atom_id res chain seq x y z
N MET A 1 -11.85 -0.45 15.84
CA MET A 1 -12.68 0.55 16.58
C MET A 1 -12.04 1.91 16.39
N TYR A 2 -12.75 3.05 16.48
CA TYR A 2 -12.12 4.36 16.32
C TYR A 2 -12.30 5.24 17.58
N ILE A 3 -11.21 5.77 18.12
CA ILE A 3 -11.21 6.80 19.18
C ILE A 3 -10.38 8.00 18.73
N ALA A 4 -10.96 9.19 18.81
CA ALA A 4 -10.36 10.45 18.33
C ALA A 4 -9.85 10.41 16.86
N GLY A 5 -10.48 9.57 16.02
CA GLY A 5 -10.12 9.39 14.61
C GLY A 5 -9.06 8.32 14.33
N ASN A 6 -8.41 7.78 15.36
CA ASN A 6 -7.42 6.69 15.20
C ASN A 6 -8.10 5.32 15.31
N GLU A 7 -7.72 4.40 14.42
CA GLU A 7 -8.14 3.00 14.55
C GLU A 7 -7.37 2.31 15.69
N ILE A 8 -8.11 1.56 16.51
CA ILE A 8 -7.61 0.80 17.64
C ILE A 8 -8.30 -0.57 17.73
N GLY A 9 -7.57 -1.56 18.24
CA GLY A 9 -8.04 -2.94 18.40
C GLY A 9 -7.95 -3.73 17.09
N ALA A 10 -6.83 -3.63 16.39
CA ALA A 10 -6.58 -4.24 15.09
C ALA A 10 -5.25 -5.01 15.10
N ALA A 11 -5.22 -6.15 15.81
CA ALA A 11 -4.01 -6.94 16.00
C ALA A 11 -4.12 -8.38 15.47
N THR A 12 -3.05 -8.84 14.84
CA THR A 12 -2.89 -10.24 14.39
C THR A 12 -2.33 -11.14 15.48
N GLY A 13 -2.59 -12.44 15.39
CA GLY A 13 -1.98 -13.47 16.25
C GLY A 13 -2.11 -14.86 15.62
N LYS A 14 -1.30 -15.83 16.06
CA LYS A 14 -1.26 -17.19 15.46
C LYS A 14 -2.57 -17.97 15.58
N ASN A 15 -3.47 -17.50 16.44
CA ASN A 15 -4.83 -18.00 16.59
C ASN A 15 -5.72 -16.86 17.12
N LYS A 16 -7.04 -17.07 17.07
CA LYS A 16 -8.05 -16.09 17.51
C LYS A 16 -7.85 -15.60 18.95
N LYS A 17 -7.43 -16.47 19.88
CA LYS A 17 -7.17 -16.11 21.29
C LYS A 17 -6.00 -15.13 21.41
N GLN A 18 -4.92 -15.36 20.65
CA GLN A 18 -3.77 -14.47 20.63
C GLN A 18 -4.06 -13.15 19.91
N ALA A 19 -4.79 -13.17 18.79
CA ALA A 19 -5.22 -11.96 18.08
C ALA A 19 -6.08 -11.05 18.98
N VAL A 20 -7.05 -11.64 19.68
CA VAL A 20 -7.91 -10.91 20.64
C VAL A 20 -7.11 -10.37 21.83
N ALA A 21 -6.16 -11.14 22.38
CA ALA A 21 -5.30 -10.66 23.46
C ALA A 21 -4.42 -9.48 23.01
N ASN A 22 -3.81 -9.56 21.83
CA ASN A 22 -3.00 -8.48 21.26
C ASN A 22 -3.86 -7.22 20.98
N CYS A 23 -5.09 -7.40 20.49
CA CYS A 23 -6.06 -6.34 20.24
C CYS A 23 -6.43 -5.58 21.52
N TYR A 24 -6.67 -6.28 22.63
CA TYR A 24 -6.91 -5.66 23.93
C TYR A 24 -5.66 -4.97 24.49
N LEU A 25 -4.48 -5.59 24.38
CA LEU A 25 -3.22 -4.97 24.82
C LEU A 25 -2.91 -3.68 24.08
N GLU A 26 -3.09 -3.66 22.75
CA GLU A 26 -2.98 -2.46 21.92
C GLU A 26 -3.97 -1.37 22.35
N SER A 27 -5.24 -1.74 22.55
CA SER A 27 -6.28 -0.79 22.97
C SER A 27 -5.99 -0.21 24.36
N VAL A 28 -5.48 -1.01 25.29
CA VAL A 28 -5.12 -0.56 26.66
C VAL A 28 -3.88 0.33 26.63
N ALA A 29 -2.83 -0.04 25.89
CA ALA A 29 -1.63 0.79 25.72
C ALA A 29 -1.94 2.13 25.04
N TYR A 30 -2.86 2.15 24.08
CA TYR A 30 -3.35 3.39 23.47
C TYR A 30 -4.06 4.28 24.51
N ILE A 31 -4.97 3.72 25.31
CA ILE A 31 -5.68 4.45 26.39
C ILE A 31 -4.70 4.98 27.44
N GLU A 32 -3.70 4.19 27.87
CA GLU A 32 -2.62 4.65 28.75
C GLU A 32 -1.89 5.88 28.17
N SER A 33 -1.57 5.85 26.89
CA SER A 33 -0.82 6.92 26.22
C SER A 33 -1.62 8.20 25.95
N THR A 34 -2.96 8.13 25.91
CA THR A 34 -3.83 9.25 25.48
C THR A 34 -4.75 9.80 26.57
N ASP A 35 -5.16 9.01 27.58
CA ASP A 35 -6.01 9.47 28.68
C ASP A 35 -5.46 9.02 30.05
N ALA A 36 -4.66 9.90 30.64
CA ALA A 36 -4.09 9.72 31.96
C ALA A 36 -5.13 9.70 33.10
N SER A 37 -6.39 10.09 32.86
CA SER A 37 -7.48 9.99 33.84
C SER A 37 -8.13 8.61 33.81
N LEU A 38 -8.36 8.06 32.63
CA LEU A 38 -8.89 6.72 32.39
C LEU A 38 -7.88 5.66 32.86
N TRP A 39 -6.59 5.87 32.60
CA TRP A 39 -5.51 5.00 33.09
C TRP A 39 -5.34 5.03 34.62
N LYS A 40 -5.55 6.19 35.26
CA LYS A 40 -5.59 6.28 36.73
C LYS A 40 -6.76 5.47 37.30
N THR A 41 -7.93 5.51 36.67
CA THR A 41 -9.08 4.70 37.06
C THR A 41 -8.80 3.19 36.91
N PHE A 42 -8.19 2.78 35.79
CA PHE A 42 -7.77 1.38 35.58
C PHE A 42 -6.78 0.90 36.65
N ASN A 43 -5.73 1.68 36.93
CA ASN A 43 -4.75 1.34 37.97
C ASN A 43 -5.35 1.35 39.39
N LEU A 44 -6.32 2.23 39.68
CA LEU A 44 -7.01 2.23 40.98
C LEU A 44 -7.76 0.92 41.24
N LEU A 45 -8.29 0.31 40.17
CA LEU A 45 -8.99 -0.97 40.17
C LEU A 45 -8.02 -2.18 40.19
N HIS A 46 -6.72 -1.97 39.97
CA HIS A 46 -5.73 -3.04 39.80
C HIS A 46 -4.60 -2.98 40.84
N LYS A 47 -4.95 -3.09 42.13
CA LYS A 47 -3.96 -3.14 43.22
C LYS A 47 -3.33 -4.54 43.38
N PRO A 48 -2.00 -4.65 43.54
CA PRO A 48 -1.35 -5.95 43.76
C PRO A 48 -1.83 -6.58 45.07
N GLY A 49 -2.30 -7.83 44.99
CA GLY A 49 -2.82 -8.58 46.15
C GLY A 49 -4.34 -8.82 46.13
N MET A 50 -5.11 -8.15 45.27
CA MET A 50 -6.48 -8.60 44.98
C MET A 50 -6.43 -9.79 44.02
N SER A 51 -6.91 -10.96 44.48
CA SER A 51 -7.26 -12.06 43.56
C SER A 51 -8.25 -11.53 42.53
N ILE A 52 -8.14 -11.96 41.26
CA ILE A 52 -9.06 -11.58 40.18
C ILE A 52 -10.46 -12.17 40.46
N ASN A 53 -11.23 -11.51 41.31
CA ASN A 53 -12.54 -11.92 41.76
C ASN A 53 -13.46 -10.70 41.82
N LYS A 54 -14.20 -10.52 40.72
CA LYS A 54 -15.36 -9.63 40.54
C LYS A 54 -15.05 -8.12 40.60
N ALA A 55 -15.15 -7.49 39.44
CA ALA A 55 -15.34 -6.05 39.31
C ALA A 55 -16.55 -5.58 40.15
N PRO A 56 -16.60 -4.30 40.57
CA PRO A 56 -17.72 -3.78 41.34
C PRO A 56 -19.06 -4.02 40.64
N HIS A 57 -20.06 -4.46 41.40
CA HIS A 57 -21.40 -4.74 40.87
C HIS A 57 -22.06 -3.43 40.39
N VAL A 58 -22.16 -3.27 39.07
CA VAL A 58 -22.98 -2.23 38.45
C VAL A 58 -24.42 -2.71 38.45
N THR A 59 -25.27 -2.08 39.25
CA THR A 59 -26.72 -2.32 39.25
C THR A 59 -27.35 -1.65 38.04
N PHE A 60 -27.62 -2.43 36.99
CA PHE A 60 -28.48 -2.01 35.90
C PHE A 60 -29.94 -2.21 36.30
N ALA A 61 -30.71 -1.13 36.35
CA ALA A 61 -32.16 -1.20 36.40
C ALA A 61 -32.71 -1.13 34.97
N MET A 62 -33.65 -2.01 34.65
CA MET A 62 -34.30 -2.14 33.36
C MET A 62 -35.81 -1.93 33.58
N SER A 63 -36.51 -1.27 32.65
CA SER A 63 -37.97 -1.23 32.69
C SER A 63 -38.53 -2.59 32.26
N ASP A 64 -39.69 -2.98 32.79
CA ASP A 64 -40.31 -4.28 32.51
C ASP A 64 -40.47 -4.53 31.00
N GLU A 65 -40.81 -3.50 30.22
CA GLU A 65 -40.94 -3.55 28.76
C GLU A 65 -39.61 -3.84 28.03
N LEU A 66 -38.50 -3.37 28.59
CA LEU A 66 -37.15 -3.63 28.05
C LEU A 66 -36.64 -4.99 28.53
N ASP A 67 -36.99 -5.44 29.74
CA ASP A 67 -36.67 -6.78 30.24
C ASP A 67 -37.41 -7.85 29.44
N ASP A 68 -38.71 -7.68 29.16
CA ASP A 68 -39.49 -8.53 28.26
C ASP A 68 -38.88 -8.59 26.86
N SER A 69 -38.45 -7.43 26.32
CA SER A 69 -37.81 -7.36 25.00
C SER A 69 -36.46 -8.11 24.98
N VAL A 70 -35.65 -7.95 26.03
CA VAL A 70 -34.36 -8.64 26.18
C VAL A 70 -34.56 -10.14 26.42
N GLN A 71 -35.54 -10.55 27.23
CA GLN A 71 -35.88 -11.95 27.47
C GLN A 71 -36.38 -12.62 26.20
N ASN A 72 -37.18 -11.94 25.37
CA ASN A 72 -37.64 -12.51 24.10
C ASN A 72 -36.49 -12.68 23.09
N ILE A 73 -35.54 -11.74 23.04
CA ILE A 73 -34.29 -11.88 22.27
C ILE A 73 -33.43 -13.01 22.84
N TYR A 74 -33.28 -13.10 24.16
CA TYR A 74 -32.50 -14.12 24.86
C TYR A 74 -33.06 -15.52 24.62
N ASP A 75 -34.36 -15.73 24.78
CA ASP A 75 -35.02 -17.01 24.50
C ASP A 75 -34.91 -17.39 23.02
N THR A 76 -35.06 -16.41 22.12
CA THR A 76 -34.84 -16.61 20.68
C THR A 76 -33.39 -17.02 20.40
N MET A 77 -32.40 -16.38 21.06
CA MET A 77 -30.99 -16.72 20.92
C MET A 77 -30.66 -18.09 21.52
N ILE A 78 -31.15 -18.42 22.71
CA ILE A 78 -30.90 -19.70 23.39
C ILE A 78 -31.51 -20.87 22.64
N ARG A 79 -32.71 -20.71 22.09
CA ARG A 79 -33.37 -21.70 21.24
C ARG A 79 -32.81 -21.72 19.82
N SER A 80 -32.00 -20.72 19.42
CA SER A 80 -31.31 -20.73 18.14
C SER A 80 -30.17 -21.76 18.11
N LYS A 81 -29.90 -22.28 16.90
CA LYS A 81 -28.76 -23.17 16.64
C LYS A 81 -27.39 -22.54 16.94
N ILE A 82 -27.32 -21.21 17.12
CA ILE A 82 -26.09 -20.47 17.45
C ILE A 82 -25.69 -20.74 18.91
N TYR A 83 -26.63 -20.61 19.85
CA TYR A 83 -26.33 -20.77 21.28
C TYR A 83 -26.12 -22.22 21.71
N ALA A 84 -26.78 -23.16 21.02
CA ALA A 84 -26.59 -24.59 21.20
C ALA A 84 -25.17 -25.06 20.85
N LYS A 85 -24.43 -24.32 20.00
CA LYS A 85 -23.06 -24.64 19.55
C LYS A 85 -21.94 -23.86 20.27
N ARG A 86 -22.21 -23.23 21.42
CA ARG A 86 -21.22 -22.36 22.08
C ARG A 86 -20.08 -23.16 22.79
N PRO A 87 -18.79 -22.88 22.53
CA PRO A 87 -17.67 -23.59 23.15
C PRO A 87 -17.47 -23.26 24.65
N ARG A 88 -16.79 -24.16 25.39
CA ARG A 88 -16.31 -23.96 26.77
C ARG A 88 -14.79 -24.12 26.83
N THR A 89 -14.11 -23.41 27.73
CA THR A 89 -12.64 -23.24 27.71
C THR A 89 -11.95 -23.58 29.04
N ALA A 90 -10.79 -24.25 28.96
CA ALA A 90 -9.79 -24.37 30.02
C ALA A 90 -8.39 -23.90 29.52
N ALA A 91 -7.40 -23.76 30.40
CA ALA A 91 -6.19 -22.95 30.17
C ALA A 91 -4.87 -23.63 30.65
N VAL A 92 -3.72 -23.19 30.09
CA VAL A 92 -2.34 -23.50 30.54
C VAL A 92 -1.42 -22.26 30.33
N VAL A 93 -0.25 -22.23 31.01
CA VAL A 93 0.66 -21.10 31.37
C VAL A 93 2.14 -21.44 30.96
N PRO A 94 3.12 -20.48 30.87
CA PRO A 94 4.29 -20.58 29.97
C PRO A 94 5.72 -20.57 30.61
N GLY A 95 6.75 -20.61 29.74
CA GLY A 95 8.19 -20.31 29.94
C GLY A 95 8.99 -20.68 28.66
N GLU A 96 10.23 -20.23 28.36
CA GLU A 96 11.05 -19.12 28.91
C GLU A 96 12.08 -18.63 27.83
N ASP A 97 13.32 -18.22 28.17
CA ASP A 97 14.21 -17.33 27.36
C ASP A 97 15.48 -17.98 26.74
N PRO A 98 16.00 -17.49 25.59
CA PRO A 98 17.42 -17.65 25.25
C PRO A 98 18.07 -16.38 24.63
N ASN A 99 19.07 -15.81 25.30
CA ASN A 99 19.93 -14.77 24.72
C ASN A 99 21.41 -15.03 25.03
N ALA A 100 22.19 -15.49 24.03
CA ALA A 100 23.62 -15.76 24.18
C ALA A 100 24.43 -15.54 22.88
N ALA A 101 25.32 -14.55 22.93
CA ALA A 101 26.55 -14.35 22.15
C ALA A 101 26.53 -14.32 20.60
N SER A 102 26.98 -13.20 20.03
CA SER A 102 28.37 -13.08 19.54
C SER A 102 28.65 -11.67 18.98
N THR A 103 29.91 -11.21 19.07
CA THR A 103 30.22 -9.76 19.13
C THR A 103 31.20 -9.26 18.05
N ASP A 104 31.33 -9.96 16.92
CA ASP A 104 32.35 -9.64 15.89
C ASP A 104 31.78 -9.05 14.57
N ALA A 105 30.46 -9.08 14.35
CA ALA A 105 29.86 -8.64 13.09
C ALA A 105 29.78 -7.09 12.88
N ASN A 106 30.00 -6.30 13.94
CA ASN A 106 29.76 -4.85 13.91
C ASN A 106 30.89 -4.03 13.24
N ASP A 107 32.12 -4.53 13.23
CA ASP A 107 33.29 -3.72 12.84
C ASP A 107 33.48 -3.61 11.32
N GLU A 108 33.11 -4.65 10.56
CA GLU A 108 33.00 -4.60 9.10
C GLU A 108 31.89 -3.62 8.63
N LEU A 109 30.77 -3.59 9.36
CA LEU A 109 29.62 -2.74 9.03
C LEU A 109 29.94 -1.25 9.27
N ALA A 110 30.74 -0.94 10.29
CA ALA A 110 31.28 0.39 10.54
C ALA A 110 32.21 0.87 9.40
N LYS A 111 33.15 0.03 8.97
CA LYS A 111 34.07 0.34 7.84
C LYS A 111 33.32 0.54 6.51
N LYS A 112 32.31 -0.28 6.23
CA LYS A 112 31.40 -0.09 5.08
C LYS A 112 30.55 1.20 5.18
N ARG A 113 30.16 1.66 6.39
CA ARG A 113 29.51 2.98 6.59
C ARG A 113 30.47 4.14 6.30
N GLN A 114 31.70 4.10 6.77
CA GLN A 114 32.71 5.15 6.52
C GLN A 114 33.01 5.34 5.02
N MET A 115 33.21 4.24 4.27
CA MET A 115 33.41 4.32 2.81
C MET A 115 32.17 4.89 2.09
N ARG A 116 30.96 4.58 2.56
CA ARG A 116 29.71 5.17 2.04
C ARG A 116 29.61 6.67 2.33
N GLN A 117 30.01 7.11 3.51
CA GLN A 117 30.09 8.53 3.88
C GLN A 117 31.14 9.28 3.05
N GLN A 118 32.29 8.68 2.73
CA GLN A 118 33.27 9.29 1.81
C GLN A 118 32.76 9.41 0.37
N ARG A 119 32.02 8.41 -0.14
CA ARG A 119 31.33 8.52 -1.44
C ARG A 119 30.22 9.57 -1.43
N ALA A 120 29.46 9.71 -0.34
CA ALA A 120 28.48 10.78 -0.18
C ALA A 120 29.12 12.17 -0.10
N ARG A 121 30.28 12.30 0.57
CA ARG A 121 31.06 13.55 0.61
C ARG A 121 31.56 13.99 -0.77
N ARG A 122 31.95 13.06 -1.65
CA ARG A 122 32.28 13.40 -3.05
C ARG A 122 31.07 13.86 -3.88
N PHE A 123 29.85 13.46 -3.52
CA PHE A 123 28.62 13.96 -4.15
C PHE A 123 28.24 15.37 -3.63
N ASN A 124 28.47 15.65 -2.34
CA ASN A 124 28.19 16.97 -1.74
C ASN A 124 29.28 18.02 -1.98
N GLN A 125 30.48 17.65 -2.47
CA GLN A 125 31.61 18.59 -2.60
C GLN A 125 31.53 19.56 -3.80
N GLN A 126 30.44 19.54 -4.58
CA GLN A 126 30.33 20.31 -5.83
C GLN A 126 29.41 21.56 -5.74
N PHE A 127 29.04 21.98 -4.52
CA PHE A 127 28.23 23.18 -4.26
C PHE A 127 29.05 24.48 -4.20
N GLY A 128 29.82 24.70 -5.26
CA GLY A 128 30.56 25.94 -5.54
C GLY A 128 30.49 26.32 -7.02
N ALA A 129 29.39 25.94 -7.70
CA ALA A 129 29.15 26.34 -9.08
C ALA A 129 28.97 27.86 -9.15
N THR A 130 29.89 28.55 -9.83
CA THR A 130 29.78 30.00 -10.07
C THR A 130 28.56 30.29 -10.93
N GLU A 131 27.98 31.49 -10.81
CA GLU A 131 26.86 31.92 -11.66
C GLU A 131 27.17 31.76 -13.16
N ASP A 132 28.38 32.11 -13.61
CA ASP A 132 28.87 31.83 -14.97
C ASP A 132 28.78 30.34 -15.37
N SER A 133 29.10 29.42 -14.45
CA SER A 133 29.06 27.99 -14.73
C SER A 133 27.62 27.46 -14.79
N LEU A 134 26.71 28.02 -13.99
CA LEU A 134 25.28 27.73 -14.06
C LEU A 134 24.67 28.30 -15.34
N GLN A 135 25.03 29.52 -15.73
CA GLN A 135 24.57 30.18 -16.94
C GLN A 135 24.96 29.38 -18.20
N ARG A 136 26.25 29.03 -18.34
CA ARG A 136 26.73 28.15 -19.43
C ARG A 136 26.04 26.78 -19.44
N LYS A 137 25.69 26.24 -18.27
CA LYS A 137 24.97 24.97 -18.17
C LYS A 137 23.49 25.13 -18.57
N SER A 138 22.85 26.26 -18.27
CA SER A 138 21.50 26.57 -18.77
C SER A 138 21.50 26.68 -20.30
N GLU A 139 22.46 27.41 -20.89
CA GLU A 139 22.62 27.55 -22.35
C GLU A 139 22.81 26.18 -23.03
N GLN A 140 23.62 25.30 -22.43
CA GLN A 140 23.79 23.91 -22.91
C GLN A 140 22.49 23.10 -22.83
N LEU A 141 21.68 23.28 -21.79
CA LEU A 141 20.40 22.58 -21.62
C LEU A 141 19.35 23.11 -22.62
N GLU A 142 19.32 24.41 -22.87
CA GLU A 142 18.45 25.05 -23.86
C GLU A 142 18.80 24.59 -25.28
N LEU A 143 20.08 24.58 -25.64
CA LEU A 143 20.55 24.04 -26.92
C LEU A 143 20.27 22.53 -27.07
N ALA A 144 20.41 21.76 -26.00
CA ALA A 144 20.05 20.34 -26.01
C ALA A 144 18.54 20.12 -26.19
N LEU A 145 17.69 20.97 -25.59
CA LEU A 145 16.25 20.94 -25.79
C LEU A 145 15.85 21.37 -27.21
N GLY A 146 16.52 22.36 -27.79
CA GLY A 146 16.35 22.75 -29.20
C GLY A 146 16.72 21.61 -30.18
N ASN A 147 17.83 20.91 -29.92
CA ASN A 147 18.22 19.72 -30.67
C ASN A 147 17.19 18.59 -30.53
N TYR A 148 16.64 18.37 -29.32
CA TYR A 148 15.57 17.40 -29.09
C TYR A 148 14.30 17.69 -29.90
N TYR A 149 13.95 18.96 -30.13
CA TYR A 149 12.78 19.33 -30.94
C TYR A 149 13.03 19.24 -32.45
N SER A 150 14.27 19.41 -32.90
CA SER A 150 14.66 19.33 -34.32
C SER A 150 15.08 17.93 -34.78
N ASP A 151 15.36 16.99 -33.88
CA ASP A 151 15.68 15.60 -34.23
C ASP A 151 14.45 14.83 -34.72
N ASP A 152 14.44 14.42 -36.00
CA ASP A 152 13.38 13.60 -36.59
C ASP A 152 13.26 12.22 -35.94
N ALA A 153 14.35 11.63 -35.43
CA ALA A 153 14.31 10.33 -34.76
C ALA A 153 13.47 10.37 -33.48
N MET A 154 13.34 11.55 -32.86
CA MET A 154 12.52 11.77 -31.67
C MET A 154 11.08 12.20 -31.98
N ALA A 155 10.68 12.40 -33.24
CA ALA A 155 9.33 12.83 -33.62
C ALA A 155 8.24 11.91 -33.04
N LYS A 156 8.34 10.59 -33.26
CA LYS A 156 7.40 9.59 -32.71
C LYS A 156 7.31 9.63 -31.18
N MET A 157 8.40 9.98 -30.49
CA MET A 157 8.42 10.12 -29.03
C MET A 157 7.71 11.41 -28.59
N ARG A 158 7.94 12.53 -29.30
CA ARG A 158 7.24 13.80 -29.07
C ARG A 158 5.73 13.63 -29.26
N ASP A 159 5.31 12.97 -30.33
CA ASP A 159 3.89 12.67 -30.59
C ASP A 159 3.28 11.80 -29.49
N GLN A 160 4.00 10.75 -29.03
CA GLN A 160 3.55 9.92 -27.92
C GLN A 160 3.35 10.77 -26.65
N ARG A 161 4.32 11.62 -26.28
CA ARG A 161 4.23 12.51 -25.11
C ARG A 161 3.06 13.49 -25.23
N GLN A 162 2.91 14.16 -26.38
CA GLN A 162 1.81 15.10 -26.64
C GLN A 162 0.43 14.41 -26.61
N SER A 163 0.36 13.12 -26.95
CA SER A 163 -0.87 12.35 -26.83
C SER A 163 -1.29 12.05 -25.37
N LEU A 164 -0.42 12.18 -24.37
CA LEU A 164 -0.76 11.87 -22.98
C LEU A 164 -1.73 12.92 -22.38
N PRO A 165 -2.73 12.52 -21.57
CA PRO A 165 -3.71 13.46 -21.01
C PRO A 165 -3.11 14.60 -20.18
N VAL A 166 -2.03 14.35 -19.46
CA VAL A 166 -1.28 15.37 -18.69
C VAL A 166 -0.81 16.55 -19.56
N SER A 167 -0.50 16.31 -20.84
CA SER A 167 -0.01 17.33 -21.76
C SER A 167 -1.08 18.41 -22.04
N GLN A 168 -2.37 18.04 -22.02
CA GLN A 168 -3.49 18.99 -22.12
C GLN A 168 -3.66 19.89 -20.89
N LYS A 169 -2.99 19.56 -19.77
CA LYS A 169 -3.01 20.30 -18.50
C LYS A 169 -1.66 20.91 -18.15
N GLN A 170 -0.67 20.86 -19.05
CA GLN A 170 0.68 21.36 -18.82
C GLN A 170 0.70 22.79 -18.25
N SER A 171 -0.04 23.73 -18.86
CA SER A 171 -0.10 25.11 -18.39
C SER A 171 -0.75 25.26 -17.01
N ASP A 172 -1.76 24.45 -16.68
CA ASP A 172 -2.43 24.47 -15.38
C ASP A 172 -1.52 23.92 -14.26
N VAL A 173 -0.72 22.89 -14.56
CA VAL A 173 0.35 22.40 -13.68
C VAL A 173 1.38 23.50 -13.41
N LEU A 174 1.93 24.12 -14.46
CA LEU A 174 2.96 25.15 -14.34
C LEU A 174 2.47 26.36 -13.52
N VAL A 175 1.30 26.89 -13.84
CA VAL A 175 0.72 28.05 -13.13
C VAL A 175 0.47 27.73 -11.65
N LYS A 176 -0.12 26.58 -11.32
CA LYS A 176 -0.40 26.23 -9.92
C LYS A 176 0.87 25.96 -9.11
N VAL A 177 1.87 25.28 -9.69
CA VAL A 177 3.14 24.99 -9.01
C VAL A 177 3.99 26.26 -8.82
N GLU A 178 3.98 27.20 -9.75
CA GLU A 178 4.69 28.47 -9.57
C GLU A 178 4.03 29.35 -8.50
N LEU A 179 2.70 29.45 -8.50
CA LEU A 179 1.95 30.30 -7.56
C LEU A 179 1.83 29.73 -6.13
N ASN A 180 2.07 28.43 -5.91
CA ASN A 180 1.78 27.79 -4.62
C ASN A 180 2.96 26.92 -4.15
N GLN A 181 3.23 26.89 -2.84
CA GLN A 181 4.30 26.06 -2.29
C GLN A 181 4.03 24.55 -2.44
N VAL A 182 2.76 24.15 -2.35
CA VAL A 182 2.30 22.77 -2.47
C VAL A 182 1.18 22.74 -3.50
N THR A 183 1.22 21.79 -4.44
CA THR A 183 0.16 21.53 -5.43
C THR A 183 -0.16 20.05 -5.47
N ILE A 184 -1.44 19.69 -5.58
CA ILE A 184 -1.90 18.30 -5.71
C ILE A 184 -2.27 18.05 -7.17
N CYS A 185 -1.71 17.02 -7.77
CA CYS A 185 -2.04 16.57 -9.12
C CYS A 185 -2.84 15.26 -9.04
N MET A 186 -4.15 15.38 -9.22
CA MET A 186 -5.08 14.27 -9.34
C MET A 186 -5.11 13.79 -10.79
N ALA A 187 -4.65 12.57 -11.05
CA ALA A 187 -4.51 12.07 -12.41
C ALA A 187 -4.66 10.55 -12.47
N ALA A 188 -5.63 10.06 -13.24
CA ALA A 188 -5.89 8.62 -13.38
C ALA A 188 -4.64 7.84 -13.83
N THR A 189 -4.62 6.53 -13.58
CA THR A 189 -3.56 5.65 -14.09
C THR A 189 -3.46 5.74 -15.63
N GLY A 190 -2.23 5.68 -16.17
CA GLY A 190 -1.98 5.89 -17.61
C GLY A 190 -2.04 7.34 -18.11
N SER A 191 -2.40 8.32 -17.28
CA SER A 191 -2.44 9.76 -17.65
C SER A 191 -1.08 10.38 -18.02
N GLY A 192 0.03 9.72 -17.67
CA GLY A 192 1.40 10.20 -17.88
C GLY A 192 2.03 10.92 -16.69
N LYS A 193 1.30 11.14 -15.58
CA LYS A 193 1.69 11.94 -14.41
C LYS A 193 3.17 11.76 -13.98
N THR A 194 3.54 10.53 -13.64
CA THR A 194 4.86 10.09 -13.15
C THR A 194 6.01 10.43 -14.11
N THR A 195 5.77 10.26 -15.42
CA THR A 195 6.77 10.51 -16.47
C THR A 195 6.85 11.97 -16.89
N GLN A 196 5.72 12.68 -16.98
CA GLN A 196 5.67 14.00 -17.62
C GLN A 196 5.75 15.18 -16.65
N ILE A 197 5.18 15.10 -15.43
CA ILE A 197 5.16 16.26 -14.52
C ILE A 197 6.60 16.73 -14.15
N PRO A 198 7.55 15.85 -13.80
CA PRO A 198 8.94 16.26 -13.61
C PRO A 198 9.58 16.86 -14.88
N GLN A 199 9.27 16.33 -16.06
CA GLN A 199 9.79 16.86 -17.32
C GLN A 199 9.21 18.24 -17.65
N ILE A 200 7.90 18.44 -17.45
CA ILE A 200 7.20 19.72 -17.67
C ILE A 200 7.83 20.83 -16.82
N LEU A 201 8.05 20.58 -15.53
CA LEU A 201 8.67 21.53 -14.61
C LEU A 201 10.14 21.82 -14.98
N PHE A 202 10.85 20.81 -15.48
CA PHE A 202 12.26 20.96 -15.87
C PHE A 202 12.42 21.68 -17.21
N ASP A 203 11.61 21.32 -18.21
CA ASP A 203 11.61 21.92 -19.55
C ASP A 203 11.19 23.40 -19.48
N ASP A 204 10.23 23.77 -18.64
CA ASP A 204 9.87 25.17 -18.39
C ASP A 204 11.05 25.98 -17.83
N TYR A 205 11.78 25.46 -16.84
CA TYR A 205 12.98 26.12 -16.33
C TYR A 205 14.10 26.23 -17.38
N ILE A 206 14.23 25.26 -18.29
CA ILE A 206 15.16 25.35 -19.41
C ILE A 206 14.74 26.49 -20.35
N LEU A 207 13.47 26.56 -20.75
CA LEU A 207 12.91 27.61 -21.62
C LEU A 207 12.98 29.02 -21.00
N GLN A 208 13.05 29.12 -19.66
CA GLN A 208 13.31 30.38 -18.96
C GLN A 208 14.81 30.77 -18.88
N GLY A 209 15.73 30.01 -19.50
CA GLY A 209 17.18 30.20 -19.36
C GLY A 209 17.74 29.81 -17.98
N LYS A 210 16.94 29.13 -17.14
CA LYS A 210 17.23 28.80 -15.74
C LYS A 210 17.46 27.29 -15.52
N GLY A 211 17.62 26.51 -16.59
CA GLY A 211 17.69 25.04 -16.56
C GLY A 211 18.66 24.50 -15.50
N ALA A 212 19.88 25.05 -15.40
CA ALA A 212 20.88 24.61 -14.42
C ALA A 212 20.49 24.87 -12.96
N LYS A 213 19.56 25.79 -12.71
CA LYS A 213 19.05 26.14 -11.38
C LYS A 213 17.84 25.30 -10.95
N CYS A 214 17.38 24.36 -11.80
CA CYS A 214 16.29 23.43 -11.50
C CYS A 214 16.84 22.04 -11.13
N ASN A 215 16.59 21.61 -9.89
CA ASN A 215 16.83 20.23 -9.48
C ASN A 215 15.54 19.67 -8.84
N ILE A 216 15.09 18.54 -9.38
CA ILE A 216 13.84 17.87 -9.04
C ILE A 216 14.16 16.52 -8.40
N ILE A 217 13.62 16.27 -7.21
CA ILE A 217 13.58 14.94 -6.60
C ILE A 217 12.18 14.38 -6.80
N CYS A 218 12.05 13.21 -7.43
CA CYS A 218 10.78 12.50 -7.55
C CYS A 218 10.83 11.20 -6.75
N THR A 219 10.00 11.06 -5.71
CA THR A 219 9.91 9.82 -4.93
C THR A 219 8.95 8.82 -5.56
N GLN A 220 9.25 7.54 -5.36
CA GLN A 220 8.44 6.39 -5.77
C GLN A 220 8.38 5.40 -4.61
N PRO A 221 7.25 4.71 -4.36
CA PRO A 221 7.16 3.73 -3.27
C PRO A 221 8.03 2.49 -3.54
N ARG A 222 8.19 2.09 -4.81
CA ARG A 222 8.89 0.85 -5.20
C ARG A 222 10.22 1.11 -5.92
N ARG A 223 11.24 0.28 -5.61
CA ARG A 223 12.57 0.34 -6.27
C ARG A 223 12.48 0.20 -7.79
N ILE A 224 11.71 -0.78 -8.28
CA ILE A 224 11.58 -1.06 -9.71
C ILE A 224 10.92 0.11 -10.46
N ALA A 225 9.96 0.81 -9.82
CA ALA A 225 9.35 2.02 -10.38
C ALA A 225 10.37 3.16 -10.49
N ALA A 226 11.15 3.43 -9.44
CA ALA A 226 12.20 4.46 -9.48
C ALA A 226 13.25 4.24 -10.59
N ILE A 227 13.64 2.99 -10.85
CA ILE A 227 14.59 2.64 -11.92
C ILE A 227 13.93 2.77 -13.30
N SER A 228 12.82 2.05 -13.52
CA SER A 228 12.16 1.98 -14.84
C SER A 228 11.59 3.32 -15.30
N VAL A 229 11.07 4.15 -14.40
CA VAL A 229 10.63 5.52 -14.72
C VAL A 229 11.82 6.39 -15.12
N ALA A 230 12.95 6.30 -14.41
CA ALA A 230 14.14 7.08 -14.78
C ALA A 230 14.68 6.66 -16.16
N GLU A 231 14.77 5.36 -16.44
CA GLU A 231 15.14 4.83 -17.75
C GLU A 231 14.18 5.28 -18.86
N ARG A 232 12.87 5.21 -18.60
CA ARG A 232 11.82 5.66 -19.52
C ARG A 232 11.93 7.15 -19.80
N VAL A 233 12.12 7.98 -18.78
CA VAL A 233 12.19 9.45 -18.90
C VAL A 233 13.49 9.88 -19.58
N ALA A 234 14.63 9.22 -19.32
CA ALA A 234 15.86 9.44 -20.08
C ALA A 234 15.66 9.14 -21.58
N LYS A 235 15.03 8.01 -21.90
CA LYS A 235 14.70 7.62 -23.29
C LYS A 235 13.73 8.61 -23.95
N GLU A 236 12.73 9.11 -23.22
CA GLU A 236 11.77 10.11 -23.72
C GLU A 236 12.41 11.44 -24.10
N ARG A 237 13.52 11.80 -23.45
CA ARG A 237 14.35 12.98 -23.70
C ARG A 237 15.47 12.75 -24.73
N GLY A 238 15.60 11.53 -25.27
CA GLY A 238 16.65 11.19 -26.23
C GLY A 238 18.05 11.07 -25.61
N GLU A 239 18.15 11.00 -24.29
CA GLU A 239 19.42 11.04 -23.56
C GLU A 239 19.82 9.69 -22.95
N ARG A 240 21.09 9.57 -22.55
CA ARG A 240 21.55 8.43 -21.76
C ARG A 240 21.29 8.70 -20.29
N LEU A 241 20.59 7.78 -19.62
CA LEU A 241 20.38 7.81 -18.17
C LEU A 241 21.70 8.08 -17.43
N GLY A 242 21.71 9.09 -16.55
CA GLY A 242 22.89 9.69 -15.95
C GLY A 242 23.28 11.06 -16.54
N GLN A 243 22.56 11.55 -17.55
CA GLN A 243 22.70 12.92 -18.08
C GLN A 243 21.85 13.90 -17.28
N THR A 244 20.67 14.33 -17.73
CA THR A 244 19.78 15.17 -16.90
C THR A 244 18.89 14.33 -15.99
N VAL A 245 18.61 13.08 -16.38
CA VAL A 245 17.76 12.14 -15.64
C VAL A 245 18.63 11.08 -14.97
N GLY A 246 18.30 10.71 -13.73
CA GLY A 246 18.96 9.61 -13.01
C GLY A 246 18.11 9.04 -11.88
N TYR A 247 18.64 8.02 -11.20
CA TYR A 247 17.99 7.43 -10.03
C TYR A 247 18.91 7.13 -8.85
N GLN A 248 18.33 7.01 -7.66
CA GLN A 248 18.96 6.36 -6.51
C GLN A 248 17.96 5.51 -5.72
N VAL A 249 18.29 4.23 -5.54
CA VAL A 249 17.54 3.30 -4.68
C VAL A 249 18.47 2.68 -3.62
N ARG A 250 17.94 1.82 -2.76
CA ARG A 250 18.78 1.11 -1.78
C ARG A 250 19.78 0.19 -2.52
N PHE A 251 21.07 0.38 -2.23
CA PHE A 251 22.23 -0.34 -2.78
C PHE A 251 22.64 -0.03 -4.23
N GLU A 252 21.91 0.83 -4.94
CA GLU A 252 22.10 1.02 -6.38
C GLU A 252 21.77 2.47 -6.77
N ALA A 253 22.61 3.08 -7.62
CA ALA A 253 22.46 4.47 -8.00
C ALA A 253 23.09 4.76 -9.35
N LYS A 254 22.37 5.50 -10.19
CA LYS A 254 22.89 6.13 -11.40
C LYS A 254 22.45 7.61 -11.39
N PRO A 255 23.13 8.46 -10.60
CA PRO A 255 22.73 9.85 -10.43
C PRO A 255 22.88 10.64 -11.74
N PRO A 256 22.06 11.69 -11.96
CA PRO A 256 22.27 12.61 -13.05
C PRO A 256 23.51 13.49 -12.81
N GLN A 257 23.89 14.25 -13.83
CA GLN A 257 24.82 15.37 -13.68
C GLN A 257 24.23 16.42 -12.71
N PRO A 258 25.06 17.08 -11.88
CA PRO A 258 24.59 18.15 -11.01
C PRO A 258 24.18 19.40 -11.81
N ASN A 259 23.30 20.19 -11.21
CA ASN A 259 22.80 21.48 -11.72
C ASN A 259 22.01 21.35 -13.03
N GLY A 260 20.70 21.15 -12.89
CA GLY A 260 19.78 20.92 -14.01
C GLY A 260 19.45 19.44 -14.15
N SER A 261 18.62 18.91 -13.23
CA SER A 261 18.44 17.46 -13.11
C SER A 261 17.10 16.99 -12.55
N ILE A 262 16.72 15.77 -12.94
CA ILE A 262 15.60 15.00 -12.39
C ILE A 262 16.16 13.71 -11.78
N THR A 263 16.01 13.55 -10.46
CA THR A 263 16.43 12.33 -9.74
C THR A 263 15.21 11.57 -9.21
N PHE A 264 14.97 10.37 -9.73
CA PHE A 264 13.99 9.44 -9.18
C PHE A 264 14.58 8.65 -8.02
N CYS A 265 13.84 8.44 -6.93
CA CYS A 265 14.35 7.67 -5.79
C CYS A 265 13.22 7.00 -5.00
N THR A 266 13.57 6.02 -4.16
CA THR A 266 12.59 5.47 -3.21
C THR A 266 12.38 6.39 -2.02
N THR A 267 11.15 6.46 -1.49
CA THR A 267 10.77 7.29 -0.33
C THR A 267 11.77 7.19 0.83
N GLY A 268 12.08 5.97 1.33
CA GLY A 268 13.07 5.74 2.39
C GLY A 268 14.53 6.11 2.06
N VAL A 269 14.90 6.24 0.78
CA VAL A 269 16.21 6.80 0.38
C VAL A 269 16.20 8.32 0.51
N PHE A 270 15.11 8.97 0.11
CA PHE A 270 14.97 10.41 0.27
C PHE A 270 14.86 10.82 1.74
N LEU A 271 14.05 10.11 2.54
CA LEU A 271 14.00 10.27 4.00
C LEU A 271 15.38 10.19 4.65
N ARG A 272 16.23 9.23 4.25
CA ARG A 272 17.60 9.12 4.76
C ARG A 272 18.48 10.32 4.35
N ARG A 273 18.32 10.85 3.12
CA ARG A 273 19.00 12.07 2.70
C ARG A 273 18.55 13.28 3.53
N LEU A 274 17.24 13.42 3.77
CA LEU A 274 16.67 14.47 4.62
C LEU A 274 17.19 14.37 6.05
N GLN A 275 17.26 13.16 6.63
CA GLN A 275 17.81 12.93 7.96
C GLN A 275 19.27 13.40 8.07
N SER A 276 20.14 13.05 7.12
CA SER A 276 21.53 13.51 7.11
C SER A 276 21.62 15.03 6.91
N ALA A 277 20.81 15.60 6.02
CA ALA A 277 20.79 17.03 5.76
C ALA A 277 20.23 17.86 6.93
N LEU A 278 19.35 17.30 7.77
CA LEU A 278 18.80 17.98 8.95
C LEU A 278 19.68 17.84 10.20
N GLY A 279 20.52 16.80 10.28
CA GLY A 279 21.40 16.56 11.43
C GLY A 279 22.69 17.38 11.44
N ASP A 280 23.31 17.61 10.28
CA ASP A 280 24.64 18.21 10.17
C ASP A 280 24.59 19.74 9.98
N ALA A 281 24.34 20.50 11.06
CA ALA A 281 24.04 21.94 11.04
C ALA A 281 24.93 22.81 10.12
N GLU A 282 26.24 22.55 10.00
CA GLU A 282 27.14 23.31 9.12
C GLU A 282 27.13 22.90 7.63
N SER A 283 26.79 21.65 7.29
CA SER A 283 26.78 21.16 5.90
C SER A 283 25.37 21.00 5.30
N SER A 284 24.37 20.96 6.18
CA SER A 284 22.92 20.87 5.95
C SER A 284 22.38 21.68 4.78
N ASN A 285 22.85 22.93 4.68
CA ASN A 285 22.31 23.94 3.78
C ASN A 285 22.50 23.54 2.31
N THR A 286 23.70 23.08 1.94
CA THR A 286 24.10 22.85 0.54
C THR A 286 23.16 21.91 -0.24
N PHE A 287 22.79 20.76 0.34
CA PHE A 287 21.91 19.80 -0.34
C PHE A 287 20.48 20.33 -0.46
N LEU A 288 19.89 20.85 0.62
CA LEU A 288 18.50 21.30 0.63
C LEU A 288 18.29 22.58 -0.18
N ASP A 289 19.28 23.47 -0.22
CA ASP A 289 19.24 24.71 -1.01
C ASP A 289 19.45 24.46 -2.52
N SER A 290 19.95 23.28 -2.89
CA SER A 290 20.03 22.84 -4.30
C SER A 290 18.71 22.36 -4.88
N ILE A 291 17.81 21.86 -4.03
CA ILE A 291 16.51 21.31 -4.45
C ILE A 291 15.55 22.45 -4.75
N THR A 292 14.88 22.37 -5.89
CA THR A 292 13.81 23.30 -6.28
C THR A 292 12.43 22.68 -6.14
N HIS A 293 12.29 21.42 -6.51
CA HIS A 293 11.03 20.71 -6.56
C HIS A 293 11.17 19.34 -5.89
N VAL A 294 10.20 18.99 -5.04
CA VAL A 294 9.99 17.63 -4.53
C VAL A 294 8.65 17.13 -5.06
N VAL A 295 8.70 16.14 -5.94
CA VAL A 295 7.52 15.45 -6.46
C VAL A 295 7.34 14.16 -5.67
N ILE A 296 6.23 14.02 -4.96
CA ILE A 296 5.89 12.82 -4.20
C ILE A 296 4.82 12.08 -4.99
N ASP A 297 5.23 11.00 -5.67
CA ASP A 297 4.31 10.19 -6.47
C ASP A 297 3.65 9.09 -5.64
N GLU A 298 2.49 8.64 -6.13
CA GLU A 298 1.68 7.58 -5.55
C GLU A 298 1.38 7.75 -4.04
N VAL A 299 1.14 8.99 -3.59
CA VAL A 299 0.67 9.27 -2.21
C VAL A 299 -0.64 8.55 -1.86
N HIS A 300 -1.31 7.99 -2.86
CA HIS A 300 -2.50 7.17 -2.73
C HIS A 300 -2.24 5.79 -2.12
N GLU A 301 -0.99 5.30 -2.10
CA GLU A 301 -0.65 4.00 -1.49
C GLU A 301 -0.61 4.03 0.05
N ARG A 302 -0.54 5.22 0.66
CA ARG A 302 -0.58 5.44 2.13
C ARG A 302 0.39 4.56 2.93
N ASP A 303 1.55 4.26 2.36
CA ASP A 303 2.61 3.55 3.06
C ASP A 303 3.25 4.43 4.16
N VAL A 304 3.81 3.77 5.18
CA VAL A 304 4.37 4.44 6.37
C VAL A 304 5.57 5.33 6.02
N GLU A 305 6.39 5.00 5.01
CA GLU A 305 7.49 5.87 4.60
C GLU A 305 6.95 7.15 3.94
N THR A 306 5.89 7.04 3.13
CA THR A 306 5.28 8.19 2.44
C THR A 306 4.54 9.10 3.42
N ASP A 307 3.71 8.56 4.32
CA ASP A 307 3.05 9.38 5.35
C ASP A 307 4.09 10.08 6.26
N LEU A 308 5.18 9.40 6.63
CA LEU A 308 6.30 10.01 7.36
C LEU A 308 7.00 11.11 6.53
N LEU A 309 7.21 10.90 5.22
CA LEU A 309 7.79 11.90 4.34
C LEU A 309 6.92 13.16 4.27
N LEU A 310 5.59 13.04 4.20
CA LEU A 310 4.68 14.18 4.20
C LEU A 310 4.81 15.01 5.49
N VAL A 311 4.93 14.35 6.66
CA VAL A 311 5.18 15.03 7.95
C VAL A 311 6.53 15.76 7.96
N VAL A 312 7.60 15.11 7.49
CA VAL A 312 8.94 15.70 7.42
C VAL A 312 8.97 16.89 6.45
N ILE A 313 8.36 16.76 5.28
CA ILE A 313 8.27 17.83 4.27
C ILE A 313 7.47 19.02 4.80
N LYS A 314 6.30 18.82 5.40
CA LYS A 314 5.50 19.92 5.97
C LYS A 314 6.30 20.72 7.01
N ARG A 315 7.05 20.04 7.89
CA ARG A 315 7.93 20.68 8.87
C ARG A 315 9.13 21.40 8.21
N LEU A 316 9.77 20.77 7.22
CA LEU A 316 10.87 21.37 6.46
C LEU A 316 10.47 22.66 5.76
N LEU A 317 9.30 22.70 5.11
CA LEU A 317 8.81 23.89 4.41
C LEU A 317 8.58 25.06 5.37
N ALA A 318 7.97 24.80 6.53
CA ALA A 318 7.74 25.80 7.57
C ALA A 318 9.07 26.33 8.15
N GLU A 319 10.04 25.45 8.42
CA GLU A 319 11.35 25.86 8.95
C GLU A 319 12.15 26.66 7.91
N ARG A 320 12.13 26.27 6.63
CA ARG A 320 12.78 27.06 5.56
C ARG A 320 12.17 28.46 5.43
N ARG A 321 10.83 28.58 5.54
CA ARG A 321 10.12 29.87 5.56
C ARG A 321 10.56 30.72 6.77
N ARG A 322 10.57 30.14 7.97
CA ARG A 322 11.02 30.80 9.21
C ARG A 322 12.46 31.30 9.14
N LEU A 323 13.33 30.57 8.44
CA LEU A 323 14.75 30.92 8.23
C LEU A 323 14.98 31.82 6.99
N GLY A 324 13.94 32.28 6.29
CA GLY A 324 14.07 33.14 5.11
C GLY A 324 14.79 32.50 3.92
N ARG A 325 14.79 31.16 3.84
CA ARG A 325 15.52 30.40 2.80
C ARG A 325 14.69 30.23 1.53
N ARG A 326 15.37 29.96 0.41
CA ARG A 326 14.75 29.67 -0.88
C ARG A 326 13.63 28.62 -0.74
N GLU A 327 12.46 28.93 -1.28
CA GLU A 327 11.32 28.03 -1.30
C GLU A 327 11.63 26.74 -2.07
N ILE A 328 11.15 25.61 -1.55
CA ILE A 328 11.05 24.35 -2.27
C ILE A 328 9.58 24.17 -2.64
N LYS A 329 9.29 23.98 -3.94
CA LYS A 329 7.94 23.64 -4.42
C LYS A 329 7.70 22.14 -4.22
N VAL A 330 6.49 21.76 -3.85
CA VAL A 330 6.10 20.36 -3.62
C VAL A 330 4.90 19.99 -4.49
N VAL A 331 5.00 18.87 -5.19
CA VAL A 331 3.91 18.32 -6.00
C VAL A 331 3.54 16.94 -5.48
N LEU A 332 2.28 16.77 -5.07
CA LEU A 332 1.75 15.48 -4.62
C LEU A 332 0.96 14.85 -5.77
N MET A 333 1.33 13.67 -6.24
CA MET A 333 0.66 13.00 -7.36
C MET A 333 -0.14 11.79 -6.87
N SER A 334 -1.43 11.74 -7.21
CA SER A 334 -2.39 10.74 -6.74
C SER A 334 -3.28 10.28 -7.90
N ALA A 335 -3.60 8.98 -7.92
CA ALA A 335 -4.46 8.39 -8.95
C ALA A 335 -5.90 8.14 -8.49
N THR A 336 -6.14 7.97 -7.18
CA THR A 336 -7.38 7.37 -6.66
C THR A 336 -7.90 7.93 -5.34
N ILE A 337 -7.14 8.75 -4.60
CA ILE A 337 -7.57 9.33 -3.31
C ILE A 337 -8.36 10.63 -3.53
N ASP A 338 -9.45 10.81 -2.75
CA ASP A 338 -10.10 12.11 -2.53
C ASP A 338 -9.05 13.17 -2.10
N PRO A 339 -8.81 14.22 -2.90
CA PRO A 339 -7.78 15.21 -2.60
C PRO A 339 -8.01 15.95 -1.29
N THR A 340 -9.24 15.98 -0.76
CA THR A 340 -9.64 16.73 0.45
C THR A 340 -8.72 16.48 1.64
N LEU A 341 -8.25 15.23 1.84
CA LEU A 341 -7.30 14.90 2.91
C LEU A 341 -5.97 15.64 2.76
N PHE A 342 -5.38 15.63 1.56
CA PHE A 342 -4.10 16.31 1.31
C PHE A 342 -4.28 17.83 1.20
N GLN A 343 -5.40 18.30 0.67
CA GLN A 343 -5.72 19.73 0.57
C GLN A 343 -5.82 20.39 1.95
N SER A 344 -6.53 19.74 2.88
CA SER A 344 -6.65 20.21 4.27
C SER A 344 -5.33 20.03 5.04
N TYR A 345 -4.62 18.90 4.87
CA TYR A 345 -3.33 18.68 5.52
C TYR A 345 -2.25 19.69 5.08
N PHE A 346 -2.21 20.09 3.80
CA PHE A 346 -1.28 21.10 3.26
C PHE A 346 -1.92 22.49 3.09
N ALA A 347 -2.98 22.80 3.82
CA ALA A 347 -3.51 24.16 3.88
C ALA A 347 -2.42 25.16 4.34
N ASN A 348 -2.45 26.37 3.78
CA ASN A 348 -1.49 27.41 4.09
C ASN A 348 -1.77 28.07 5.48
N GLU A 349 -0.93 29.02 5.89
CA GLU A 349 -1.08 29.71 7.18
C GLU A 349 -2.41 30.48 7.33
N SER A 350 -3.03 30.87 6.21
CA SER A 350 -4.35 31.51 6.16
C SER A 350 -5.51 30.50 6.12
N GLY A 351 -5.23 29.20 6.23
CA GLY A 351 -6.22 28.12 6.15
C GLY A 351 -6.72 27.81 4.74
N VAL A 352 -6.15 28.41 3.69
CA VAL A 352 -6.55 28.13 2.31
C VAL A 352 -6.03 26.73 1.92
N PRO A 353 -6.89 25.80 1.47
CA PRO A 353 -6.47 24.46 1.09
C PRO A 353 -5.52 24.47 -0.11
N ALA A 354 -4.64 23.46 -0.22
CA ALA A 354 -3.74 23.35 -1.37
C ALA A 354 -4.52 23.21 -2.70
N PRO A 355 -4.06 23.84 -3.80
CA PRO A 355 -4.71 23.75 -5.11
C PRO A 355 -4.61 22.35 -5.71
N VAL A 356 -5.63 21.98 -6.48
CA VAL A 356 -5.69 20.72 -7.24
C VAL A 356 -5.59 21.00 -8.74
N VAL A 357 -4.78 20.22 -9.44
CA VAL A 357 -4.83 20.01 -10.89
C VAL A 357 -5.54 18.69 -11.13
N GLU A 358 -6.66 18.71 -11.86
CA GLU A 358 -7.33 17.48 -12.30
C GLU A 358 -6.95 17.18 -13.76
N ILE A 359 -6.32 16.01 -13.95
CA ILE A 359 -5.92 15.48 -15.25
C ILE A 359 -6.85 14.30 -15.57
N PRO A 360 -7.70 14.43 -16.62
CA PRO A 360 -8.61 13.35 -16.98
C PRO A 360 -7.86 12.09 -17.42
N GLY A 361 -8.44 10.92 -17.16
CA GLY A 361 -7.91 9.66 -17.64
C GLY A 361 -8.21 9.40 -19.12
N ARG A 362 -7.38 8.58 -19.76
CA ARG A 362 -7.76 7.81 -20.96
C ARG A 362 -8.02 6.37 -20.53
N SER A 363 -9.23 6.10 -20.06
CA SER A 363 -9.72 4.73 -19.93
C SER A 363 -10.21 4.23 -21.29
N PHE A 364 -9.67 3.10 -21.72
CA PHE A 364 -10.33 2.26 -22.72
C PHE A 364 -11.43 1.46 -22.02
N PRO A 365 -12.53 1.07 -22.72
CA PRO A 365 -13.56 0.23 -22.12
C PRO A 365 -12.99 -1.14 -21.75
N VAL A 366 -12.96 -1.46 -20.45
CA VAL A 366 -12.52 -2.76 -19.94
C VAL A 366 -13.75 -3.64 -19.72
N GLN A 367 -13.85 -4.71 -20.48
CA GLN A 367 -14.84 -5.77 -20.22
C GLN A 367 -14.41 -6.56 -18.98
N LYS A 368 -15.38 -6.95 -18.15
CA LYS A 368 -15.15 -7.66 -16.90
C LYS A 368 -15.87 -9.00 -16.97
N HIS A 369 -15.11 -10.08 -16.84
CA HIS A 369 -15.64 -11.44 -16.72
C HIS A 369 -15.45 -11.89 -15.27
N TYR A 370 -16.47 -12.51 -14.70
CA TYR A 370 -16.43 -13.04 -13.33
C TYR A 370 -16.19 -14.56 -13.35
N LEU A 371 -15.91 -15.15 -12.19
CA LEU A 371 -15.52 -16.56 -12.07
C LEU A 371 -16.60 -17.49 -12.64
N GLU A 372 -17.87 -17.21 -12.35
CA GLU A 372 -19.03 -18.02 -12.75
C GLU A 372 -19.26 -18.04 -14.26
N GLU A 373 -18.91 -16.95 -14.95
CA GLU A 373 -18.97 -16.83 -16.40
C GLU A 373 -17.77 -17.55 -17.04
N THR A 374 -16.57 -17.27 -16.52
CA THR A 374 -15.31 -17.83 -17.02
C THR A 374 -15.29 -19.35 -16.92
N VAL A 375 -15.71 -19.90 -15.77
CA VAL A 375 -15.81 -21.35 -15.54
C VAL A 375 -16.85 -21.98 -16.46
N ARG A 376 -18.04 -21.37 -16.63
CA ARG A 376 -19.06 -21.89 -17.56
C ARG A 376 -18.56 -21.93 -19.00
N ASN A 377 -17.83 -20.90 -19.44
CA ASN A 377 -17.24 -20.86 -20.77
C ASN A 377 -16.19 -21.97 -20.93
N LEU A 378 -15.29 -22.14 -19.95
CA LEU A 378 -14.30 -23.22 -19.91
C LEU A 378 -14.93 -24.64 -19.92
N GLU A 379 -15.98 -24.88 -19.13
CA GLU A 379 -16.73 -26.14 -19.12
C GLU A 379 -17.37 -26.44 -20.48
N SER A 380 -17.88 -25.40 -21.16
CA SER A 380 -18.53 -25.54 -22.47
C SER A 380 -17.59 -26.06 -23.58
N LEU A 381 -16.27 -25.84 -23.43
CA LEU A 381 -15.26 -26.33 -24.36
C LEU A 381 -15.06 -27.85 -24.30
N ARG A 382 -15.54 -28.53 -23.24
CA ARG A 382 -15.42 -29.98 -23.04
C ARG A 382 -13.99 -30.52 -23.23
N LEU A 383 -13.02 -29.81 -22.66
CA LEU A 383 -11.59 -30.12 -22.78
C LEU A 383 -11.29 -31.57 -22.37
N THR A 384 -10.52 -32.28 -23.20
CA THR A 384 -10.02 -33.61 -22.85
C THR A 384 -8.96 -33.50 -21.74
N PRO A 385 -8.65 -34.59 -21.01
CA PRO A 385 -7.58 -34.56 -20.00
C PRO A 385 -6.23 -34.10 -20.56
N GLN A 386 -5.93 -34.39 -21.83
CA GLN A 386 -4.70 -33.96 -22.51
C GLN A 386 -4.68 -32.46 -22.85
N MET A 387 -5.85 -31.80 -22.88
CA MET A 387 -6.02 -30.38 -23.21
C MET A 387 -6.38 -29.54 -21.96
N GLY A 388 -5.94 -29.95 -20.77
CA GLY A 388 -6.22 -29.25 -19.50
C GLY A 388 -7.53 -29.68 -18.81
N GLY A 389 -8.31 -30.60 -19.37
CA GLY A 389 -9.51 -31.15 -18.72
C GLY A 389 -9.24 -31.90 -17.41
N TRP A 390 -7.98 -32.22 -17.11
CA TRP A 390 -7.54 -32.78 -15.83
C TRP A 390 -7.71 -31.80 -14.66
N VAL A 391 -7.80 -30.48 -14.91
CA VAL A 391 -7.96 -29.44 -13.88
C VAL A 391 -9.27 -29.60 -13.12
N TRP A 392 -10.35 -30.02 -13.79
CA TRP A 392 -11.62 -30.41 -13.13
C TRP A 392 -11.52 -31.73 -12.34
N GLY A 393 -10.40 -32.43 -12.53
CA GLY A 393 -9.97 -33.61 -11.79
C GLY A 393 -9.46 -33.30 -10.37
N GLU A 394 -8.97 -32.09 -10.15
CA GLU A 394 -8.25 -31.71 -8.94
C GLU A 394 -9.16 -31.44 -7.73
N LYS A 395 -8.72 -31.87 -6.55
CA LYS A 395 -9.48 -31.73 -5.30
C LYS A 395 -9.68 -30.25 -4.93
N ASN A 396 -8.58 -29.49 -4.88
CA ASN A 396 -8.60 -28.07 -4.50
C ASN A 396 -9.44 -27.21 -5.47
N VAL A 397 -9.37 -27.49 -6.78
CA VAL A 397 -10.19 -26.82 -7.80
C VAL A 397 -11.69 -27.05 -7.54
N ARG A 398 -12.10 -28.30 -7.28
CA ARG A 398 -13.52 -28.59 -6.98
C ARG A 398 -14.00 -27.92 -5.71
N GLU A 399 -13.24 -28.02 -4.62
CA GLU A 399 -13.61 -27.44 -3.32
C GLU A 399 -13.68 -25.92 -3.39
N TYR A 400 -12.77 -25.27 -4.11
CA TYR A 400 -12.80 -23.84 -4.39
C TYR A 400 -14.05 -23.45 -5.21
N LEU A 401 -14.31 -24.14 -6.33
CA LEU A 401 -15.45 -23.81 -7.20
C LEU A 401 -16.82 -24.10 -6.56
N GLU A 402 -16.92 -25.15 -5.76
CA GLU A 402 -18.14 -25.42 -4.99
C GLU A 402 -18.39 -24.31 -3.96
N ARG A 403 -17.35 -23.86 -3.25
CA ARG A 403 -17.48 -22.76 -2.28
C ARG A 403 -17.80 -21.41 -2.94
N GLU A 404 -17.04 -21.00 -3.95
CA GLU A 404 -17.21 -19.67 -4.55
C GLU A 404 -18.51 -19.57 -5.37
N ILE A 405 -18.80 -20.57 -6.23
CA ILE A 405 -19.92 -20.50 -7.17
C ILE A 405 -21.24 -20.99 -6.54
N HIS A 406 -21.21 -22.15 -5.84
CA HIS A 406 -22.43 -22.80 -5.39
C HIS A 406 -22.89 -22.38 -3.99
N GLN A 407 -21.98 -21.95 -3.12
CA GLN A 407 -22.30 -21.49 -1.75
C GLN A 407 -22.48 -19.96 -1.63
N ARG A 408 -22.48 -19.22 -2.75
CA ARG A 408 -22.73 -17.77 -2.88
C ARG A 408 -22.28 -16.93 -1.66
N GLY A 409 -20.98 -16.69 -1.56
CA GLY A 409 -20.41 -15.82 -0.54
C GLY A 409 -20.08 -16.53 0.78
N GLY A 410 -19.29 -17.62 0.69
CA GLY A 410 -18.63 -18.22 1.85
C GLY A 410 -19.55 -18.80 2.93
N SER A 411 -20.79 -19.17 2.59
CA SER A 411 -21.75 -19.76 3.54
C SER A 411 -22.00 -21.23 3.28
N VAL A 412 -21.27 -22.09 4.01
CA VAL A 412 -21.43 -23.54 3.99
C VAL A 412 -22.82 -23.95 4.48
N SER A 413 -23.66 -24.48 3.58
CA SER A 413 -24.23 -25.84 3.75
C SER A 413 -25.11 -26.27 2.57
N ARG A 414 -24.88 -27.48 2.07
CA ARG A 414 -25.98 -28.33 1.60
C ARG A 414 -25.75 -29.77 2.04
N SER A 415 -26.66 -30.29 2.85
CA SER A 415 -26.63 -31.69 3.27
C SER A 415 -27.02 -32.60 2.10
N ASN A 416 -26.23 -33.66 1.89
CA ASN A 416 -26.73 -34.84 1.20
C ASN A 416 -27.85 -35.45 2.04
N ASN A 417 -28.95 -35.80 1.37
CA ASN A 417 -30.12 -36.40 2.00
C ASN A 417 -30.40 -37.75 1.35
N SER A 418 -30.27 -38.83 2.12
CA SER A 418 -30.53 -40.19 1.66
C SER A 418 -31.39 -40.95 2.68
N ASN A 419 -32.66 -41.20 2.31
CA ASN A 419 -33.61 -42.09 2.99
C ASN A 419 -34.04 -41.67 4.44
N HIS A 420 -35.28 -41.89 4.90
CA HIS A 420 -36.41 -42.65 4.34
C HIS A 420 -37.78 -42.12 4.85
N ASN A 421 -38.84 -42.82 4.42
CA ASN A 421 -40.28 -42.52 4.42
C ASN A 421 -41.03 -42.35 5.78
N SER A 422 -42.25 -41.80 5.69
CA SER A 422 -43.45 -41.95 6.57
C SER A 422 -43.63 -41.08 7.84
N GLY A 423 -44.90 -40.79 8.19
CA GLY A 423 -45.29 -40.42 9.57
C GLY A 423 -46.23 -39.21 9.75
N SER A 424 -47.54 -39.44 9.77
CA SER A 424 -48.60 -38.45 10.00
C SER A 424 -48.81 -38.05 11.49
N ARG A 425 -49.21 -36.78 11.74
CA ARG A 425 -49.95 -36.23 12.92
C ARG A 425 -49.28 -36.20 14.31
N GLY A 426 -49.54 -35.11 15.06
CA GLY A 426 -49.68 -35.17 16.53
C GLY A 426 -49.21 -33.93 17.30
N TYR A 427 -50.14 -33.23 17.98
CA TYR A 427 -49.83 -32.33 19.11
C TYR A 427 -49.56 -33.18 20.38
N GLY A 428 -48.64 -32.75 21.25
CA GLY A 428 -48.45 -33.38 22.56
C GLY A 428 -47.47 -32.64 23.47
N HIS A 429 -47.90 -32.33 24.71
CA HIS A 429 -47.04 -31.84 25.80
C HIS A 429 -46.18 -32.98 26.39
N ALA A 430 -44.99 -32.65 26.92
CA ALA A 430 -44.62 -32.85 28.34
C ALA A 430 -43.11 -33.15 28.60
N ALA A 431 -42.57 -32.41 29.59
CA ALA A 431 -41.72 -32.86 30.70
C ALA A 431 -40.40 -33.65 30.52
N ILE A 432 -39.33 -33.06 31.10
CA ILE A 432 -38.40 -33.67 32.09
C ILE A 432 -37.66 -34.95 31.67
N GLN A 433 -36.31 -34.92 31.56
CA GLN A 433 -35.35 -35.22 32.65
C GLN A 433 -33.90 -35.08 32.18
N ALA A 434 -32.96 -34.94 33.12
CA ALA A 434 -31.53 -34.89 32.85
C ALA A 434 -30.83 -36.17 33.32
N GLN A 435 -29.86 -36.66 32.54
CA GLN A 435 -28.70 -37.44 33.00
C GLN A 435 -27.69 -37.54 31.85
N GLY A 436 -26.40 -37.62 32.17
CA GLY A 436 -25.31 -37.65 31.18
C GLY A 436 -24.60 -39.00 31.11
N ALA A 437 -23.83 -39.19 30.05
CA ALA A 437 -22.76 -40.18 29.93
C ALA A 437 -21.73 -39.65 28.91
N ASP A 438 -20.45 -39.96 29.11
CA ASP A 438 -19.38 -39.63 28.17
C ASP A 438 -19.45 -40.50 26.91
N GLU A 439 -19.26 -39.90 25.74
CA GLU A 439 -18.73 -40.60 24.56
C GLU A 439 -17.52 -39.82 24.00
N PRO A 440 -16.49 -40.53 23.47
CA PRO A 440 -15.25 -39.91 23.05
C PRO A 440 -15.43 -39.14 21.73
N VAL A 441 -15.25 -37.82 21.76
CA VAL A 441 -15.26 -37.00 20.55
C VAL A 441 -13.92 -37.15 19.81
N ASP A 442 -14.00 -37.65 18.59
CA ASP A 442 -12.87 -37.81 17.65
C ASP A 442 -12.14 -36.47 17.41
N PRO A 443 -10.83 -36.35 17.67
CA PRO A 443 -10.10 -35.08 17.66
C PRO A 443 -9.75 -34.52 16.27
N MET A 444 -10.26 -35.09 15.17
CA MET A 444 -9.81 -34.74 13.80
C MET A 444 -10.61 -33.64 13.08
N ALA A 445 -11.65 -33.05 13.67
CA ALA A 445 -12.69 -32.32 12.91
C ALA A 445 -12.50 -30.80 12.68
N ASP A 446 -11.61 -30.10 13.40
CA ASP A 446 -11.49 -28.62 13.35
C ASP A 446 -10.10 -28.16 12.82
N GLN A 447 -9.82 -28.44 11.55
CA GLN A 447 -8.81 -27.68 10.79
C GLN A 447 -9.48 -26.48 10.13
N VAL A 448 -9.00 -25.27 10.45
CA VAL A 448 -9.39 -24.04 9.77
C VAL A 448 -8.58 -23.97 8.48
N ASP A 449 -9.14 -24.49 7.38
CA ASP A 449 -8.49 -24.43 6.07
C ASP A 449 -8.45 -23.00 5.54
N ASP A 450 -7.26 -22.39 5.60
CA ASP A 450 -6.82 -21.36 4.67
C ASP A 450 -6.89 -21.94 3.25
N LEU A 451 -8.03 -21.80 2.57
CA LEU A 451 -8.23 -22.46 1.29
C LEU A 451 -7.29 -21.89 0.23
N GLU A 452 -6.32 -22.73 -0.16
CA GLU A 452 -5.27 -22.41 -1.11
C GLU A 452 -5.84 -21.96 -2.48
N ILE A 453 -5.14 -21.03 -3.14
CA ILE A 453 -5.51 -20.59 -4.49
C ILE A 453 -5.37 -21.78 -5.44
N PRO A 454 -6.39 -22.13 -6.24
CA PRO A 454 -6.32 -23.27 -7.15
C PRO A 454 -5.42 -22.94 -8.37
N TYR A 455 -4.11 -23.07 -8.21
CA TYR A 455 -3.13 -22.78 -9.28
C TYR A 455 -3.44 -23.47 -10.62
N PRO A 456 -3.93 -24.73 -10.68
CA PRO A 456 -4.35 -25.37 -11.93
C PRO A 456 -5.49 -24.64 -12.65
N LEU A 457 -6.46 -24.11 -11.90
CA LEU A 457 -7.55 -23.30 -12.46
C LEU A 457 -7.03 -21.95 -12.97
N VAL A 458 -6.11 -21.31 -12.23
CA VAL A 458 -5.48 -20.05 -12.68
C VAL A 458 -4.71 -20.26 -13.98
N ALA A 459 -3.91 -21.34 -14.07
CA ALA A 459 -3.19 -21.69 -15.30
C ALA A 459 -4.14 -21.97 -16.48
N LEU A 460 -5.25 -22.69 -16.24
CA LEU A 460 -6.27 -22.94 -17.27
C LEU A 460 -6.96 -21.65 -17.74
N ILE A 461 -7.26 -20.72 -16.84
CA ILE A 461 -7.84 -19.41 -17.20
C ILE A 461 -6.85 -18.60 -18.05
N ILE A 462 -5.55 -18.61 -17.74
CA ILE A 462 -4.52 -17.95 -18.54
C ILE A 462 -4.45 -18.56 -19.95
N ALA A 463 -4.41 -19.89 -20.06
CA ALA A 463 -4.41 -20.58 -21.35
C ALA A 463 -5.67 -20.27 -22.18
N TYR A 464 -6.84 -20.18 -21.53
CA TYR A 464 -8.10 -19.82 -22.19
C TYR A 464 -8.10 -18.38 -22.69
N VAL A 465 -7.68 -17.41 -21.87
CA VAL A 465 -7.55 -16.00 -22.29
C VAL A 465 -6.61 -15.87 -23.48
N LEU A 466 -5.49 -16.60 -23.50
CA LEU A 466 -4.58 -16.65 -24.65
C LEU A 466 -5.22 -17.30 -25.89
N SER A 467 -6.09 -18.31 -25.73
CA SER A 467 -6.74 -18.99 -26.86
C SER A 467 -7.87 -18.19 -27.53
N ILE A 468 -8.45 -17.22 -26.82
CA ILE A 468 -9.53 -16.34 -27.35
C ILE A 468 -9.05 -14.94 -27.76
N SER A 469 -7.74 -14.67 -27.66
CA SER A 469 -7.14 -13.36 -27.95
C SER A 469 -6.18 -13.45 -29.13
N ASP A 470 -6.39 -12.63 -30.17
CA ASP A 470 -5.53 -12.60 -31.36
C ASP A 470 -4.17 -11.90 -31.13
N ASP A 471 -4.11 -10.98 -30.15
CA ASP A 471 -2.91 -10.22 -29.76
C ASP A 471 -3.04 -9.73 -28.30
N GLY A 472 -1.92 -9.40 -27.66
CA GLY A 472 -1.87 -8.75 -26.35
C GLY A 472 -0.94 -9.41 -25.33
N HIS A 473 -0.96 -8.88 -24.10
CA HIS A 473 -0.21 -9.41 -22.95
C HIS A 473 -1.16 -9.72 -21.81
N VAL A 474 -1.01 -10.90 -21.19
CA VAL A 474 -1.76 -11.29 -19.99
C VAL A 474 -0.97 -10.88 -18.75
N LEU A 475 -1.57 -10.08 -17.88
CA LEU A 475 -1.04 -9.70 -16.57
C LEU A 475 -1.87 -10.36 -15.48
N VAL A 476 -1.22 -11.14 -14.62
CA VAL A 476 -1.86 -11.91 -13.55
C VAL A 476 -1.39 -11.36 -12.20
N PHE A 477 -2.33 -11.09 -11.30
CA PHE A 477 -2.05 -10.67 -9.93
C PHE A 477 -2.20 -11.88 -9.00
N LEU A 478 -1.15 -12.20 -8.26
CA LEU A 478 -1.09 -13.28 -7.27
C LEU A 478 -0.54 -12.72 -5.94
N PRO A 479 -0.86 -13.32 -4.78
CA PRO A 479 -0.52 -12.73 -3.48
C PRO A 479 0.98 -12.67 -3.19
N GLY A 480 1.73 -13.68 -3.63
CA GLY A 480 3.13 -13.88 -3.26
C GLY A 480 3.95 -14.57 -4.34
N TRP A 481 5.21 -14.84 -4.00
CA TRP A 481 6.22 -15.36 -4.91
C TRP A 481 6.07 -16.87 -5.17
N ASP A 482 5.54 -17.61 -4.20
CA ASP A 482 5.43 -19.06 -4.29
C ASP A 482 4.19 -19.45 -5.12
N GLU A 483 3.10 -18.67 -5.05
CA GLU A 483 1.95 -18.79 -5.95
C GLU A 483 2.34 -18.44 -7.40
N ILE A 484 3.15 -17.39 -7.61
CA ILE A 484 3.70 -17.02 -8.94
C ILE A 484 4.50 -18.19 -9.52
N LYS A 485 5.36 -18.82 -8.72
CA LYS A 485 6.14 -19.99 -9.14
C LYS A 485 5.25 -21.20 -9.45
N ALA A 486 4.26 -21.49 -8.61
CA ALA A 486 3.39 -22.64 -8.78
C ALA A 486 2.57 -22.52 -10.07
N VAL A 487 1.97 -21.35 -10.34
CA VAL A 487 1.27 -21.08 -11.61
C VAL A 487 2.23 -21.09 -12.79
N ASN A 488 3.43 -20.51 -12.67
CA ASN A 488 4.41 -20.53 -13.76
C ASN A 488 4.86 -21.96 -14.09
N LEU A 489 5.13 -22.81 -13.10
CA LEU A 489 5.51 -24.21 -13.31
C LEU A 489 4.44 -24.93 -14.14
N LEU A 490 3.16 -24.82 -13.75
CA LEU A 490 2.02 -25.41 -14.46
C LEU A 490 1.82 -24.89 -15.91
N LEU A 491 2.38 -23.72 -16.25
CA LEU A 491 2.36 -23.15 -17.60
C LEU A 491 3.61 -23.51 -18.43
N THR A 492 4.68 -23.98 -17.79
CA THR A 492 6.00 -24.20 -18.44
C THR A 492 6.52 -25.64 -18.37
N ASP A 493 5.96 -26.50 -17.52
CA ASP A 493 6.24 -27.94 -17.55
C ASP A 493 5.66 -28.55 -18.85
N THR A 494 6.57 -29.07 -19.69
CA THR A 494 6.31 -29.68 -21.00
C THR A 494 6.45 -31.20 -20.96
#